data_AF-A0A9D7Y836-F1
#
_entry.id   AF-A0A9D7Y836-F1
#
_cell.length_a   1.000
_cell.length_b   1.000
_cell.length_c   1.000
_cell.angle_alpha   90.00
_cell.angle_beta   90.00
_cell.angle_gamma   90.00
#
_symmetry.space_group_name_H-M   'P 1'
#
loop_
_entity.id
_entity.type
_entity.pdbx_description
1 polymer ?
#
loop_
_entity_poly.entity_id
_entity_poly.type
_entity_poly.pdbx_seq_one_letter_code
_entity_poly.pdbx_strand_id
1 'polypeptide(L)'
;MTVSKADNGKFRAPTLRNISNTAPYMHDGRFKTLDEVIAHYNSGGKSSPNANPLLHPLKLNDFYIKALKAFIETFNDTLIYKNQELKNPFK
;
A
#
# COMPACT_ATOMS: atom_id res chain seq x y z
N MET A 1 21.21 3.66 7.86
CA MET A 1 20.80 5.08 7.74
C MET A 1 21.80 5.73 6.81
N THR A 2 21.36 6.31 5.70
CA THR A 2 22.28 6.97 4.77
C THR A 2 22.53 8.41 5.22
N VAL A 3 23.73 8.93 4.92
CA VAL A 3 24.18 10.26 5.36
C VAL A 3 23.60 11.39 4.49
N SER A 4 22.97 11.05 3.35
CA SER A 4 22.47 12.02 2.38
C SER A 4 21.09 12.55 2.76
N LYS A 5 20.94 13.89 2.79
CA LYS A 5 19.64 14.56 2.93
C LYS A 5 18.63 14.17 1.83
N ALA A 6 19.13 13.73 0.66
CA ALA A 6 18.29 13.29 -0.45
C ALA A 6 17.54 11.98 -0.14
N ASP A 7 17.92 11.23 0.90
CA ASP A 7 17.25 9.98 1.27
C ASP A 7 16.15 10.17 2.33
N ASN A 8 16.01 11.37 2.86
CA ASN A 8 14.96 11.69 3.82
C ASN A 8 13.58 11.46 3.21
N GLY A 9 12.75 10.64 3.87
CA GLY A 9 11.40 10.33 3.43
C GLY A 9 11.30 9.22 2.38
N LYS A 10 12.42 8.59 1.98
CA LYS A 10 12.38 7.41 1.11
C LYS A 10 12.08 6.16 1.93
N PHE A 11 11.13 5.37 1.44
CA PHE A 11 10.80 4.06 1.98
C PHE A 11 10.86 3.03 0.88
N ARG A 12 11.19 1.79 1.25
CA ARG A 12 11.07 0.66 0.33
C ARG A 12 9.59 0.45 0.00
N ALA A 13 9.27 0.29 -1.28
CA ALA A 13 7.93 -0.12 -1.70
C ALA A 13 7.62 -1.53 -1.14
N PRO A 14 6.55 -1.71 -0.35
CA PRO A 14 6.17 -3.02 0.14
C PRO A 14 5.61 -3.89 -1.00
N THR A 15 5.56 -5.20 -0.80
CA THR A 15 4.79 -6.09 -1.68
C THR A 15 3.30 -5.83 -1.53
N LEU A 16 2.53 -6.07 -2.61
CA LEU A 16 1.07 -6.00 -2.59
C LEU A 16 0.40 -7.38 -2.39
N ARG A 17 1.18 -8.46 -2.27
CA ARG A 17 0.64 -9.79 -1.94
C ARG A 17 -0.03 -9.75 -0.57
N ASN A 18 -1.26 -10.26 -0.49
CA ASN A 18 -2.09 -10.27 0.72
C ASN A 18 -2.42 -8.89 1.32
N ILE A 19 -2.26 -7.81 0.56
CA ILE A 19 -2.35 -6.44 1.08
C ILE A 19 -3.70 -6.13 1.74
N SER A 20 -4.80 -6.75 1.31
CA SER A 20 -6.11 -6.49 1.92
C SER A 20 -6.20 -6.94 3.39
N ASN A 21 -5.27 -7.79 3.86
CA ASN A 21 -5.25 -8.33 5.22
C ASN A 21 -4.13 -7.75 6.10
N THR A 22 -3.37 -6.76 5.61
CA THR A 22 -2.20 -6.21 6.30
C THR A 22 -2.41 -4.76 6.74
N ALA A 23 -3.66 -4.35 6.93
CA ALA A 23 -3.94 -3.04 7.51
C ALA A 23 -3.34 -2.96 8.93
N PRO A 24 -2.89 -1.76 9.38
CA PRO A 24 -2.94 -0.47 8.68
C PRO A 24 -1.81 -0.29 7.64
N TYR A 25 -1.97 0.69 6.74
CA TYR A 25 -1.12 0.91 5.57
C TYR A 25 -0.14 2.09 5.73
N MET A 26 0.85 2.14 4.83
CA MET A 26 2.03 3.03 4.87
C MET A 26 3.01 2.68 6.00
N HIS A 27 4.18 3.30 6.00
CA HIS A 27 5.23 3.01 6.99
C HIS A 27 4.86 3.43 8.42
N ASP A 28 3.89 4.34 8.56
CA ASP A 28 3.41 4.92 9.80
C ASP A 28 1.99 4.45 10.17
N GLY A 29 1.39 3.54 9.39
CA GLY A 29 0.06 3.00 9.67
C GLY A 29 -1.07 4.05 9.58
N ARG A 30 -0.84 5.18 8.91
CA ARG A 30 -1.77 6.32 8.93
C ARG A 30 -3.11 6.05 8.24
N PHE A 31 -3.15 5.08 7.32
CA PHE A 31 -4.36 4.72 6.58
C PHE A 31 -4.89 3.38 7.06
N LYS A 32 -6.19 3.33 7.32
CA LYS A 32 -6.91 2.15 7.80
C LYS A 32 -7.47 1.32 6.65
N THR A 33 -7.67 1.92 5.48
CA THR A 33 -8.33 1.27 4.33
C THR A 33 -7.51 1.44 3.05
N LEU A 34 -7.69 0.50 2.11
CA LEU A 34 -7.12 0.64 0.76
C LEU A 34 -7.74 1.82 0.00
N ASP A 35 -8.98 2.21 0.31
CA ASP A 35 -9.62 3.39 -0.30
C ASP A 35 -8.87 4.67 0.04
N GLU A 36 -8.42 4.83 1.30
CA GLU A 36 -7.58 5.97 1.71
C GLU A 36 -6.23 5.97 1.00
N VAL A 37 -5.62 4.79 0.80
CA VAL A 37 -4.38 4.63 0.04
C VAL A 37 -4.58 5.04 -1.42
N ILE A 38 -5.64 4.54 -2.07
CA ILE A 38 -5.96 4.87 -3.47
C ILE A 38 -6.25 6.36 -3.60
N ALA A 39 -7.00 6.95 -2.68
CA ALA A 39 -7.29 8.39 -2.66
C ALA A 39 -6.00 9.22 -2.52
N HIS A 40 -5.06 8.79 -1.67
CA HIS A 40 -3.76 9.43 -1.52
C HIS A 40 -3.02 9.49 -2.85
N TYR A 41 -2.87 8.37 -3.56
CA TYR A 41 -2.20 8.34 -4.85
C TYR A 41 -2.99 9.07 -5.95
N ASN A 42 -4.32 8.99 -5.96
CA ASN A 42 -5.15 9.68 -6.95
C ASN A 42 -5.00 11.22 -6.84
N SER A 43 -4.79 11.74 -5.62
CA SER A 43 -4.49 13.15 -5.36
C SER A 43 -3.05 13.59 -5.70
N GLY A 44 -2.16 12.64 -6.04
CA GLY A 44 -0.73 12.90 -6.26
C GLY A 44 0.12 12.85 -4.99
N GLY A 45 -0.48 12.47 -3.85
CA GLY A 45 0.20 12.34 -2.57
C GLY A 45 0.52 13.68 -1.90
N LYS A 46 1.38 13.64 -0.87
CA LYS A 46 1.80 14.83 -0.14
C LYS A 46 3.07 15.40 -0.76
N SER A 47 3.05 16.68 -1.12
CA SER A 47 4.24 17.38 -1.61
C SER A 47 5.37 17.34 -0.58
N SER A 48 6.58 17.04 -1.05
CA SER A 48 7.80 17.12 -0.25
C SER A 48 9.01 17.35 -1.17
N PRO A 49 10.13 17.92 -0.66
CA PRO A 49 11.31 18.20 -1.48
C PRO A 49 11.92 16.96 -2.15
N ASN A 50 11.75 15.78 -1.55
CA ASN A 50 12.27 14.51 -2.05
C ASN A 50 11.17 13.62 -2.64
N ALA A 51 9.99 14.17 -2.94
CA ALA A 51 8.90 13.41 -3.54
C ALA A 51 9.33 12.86 -4.91
N ASN A 52 8.91 11.63 -5.20
CA ASN A 52 9.17 11.04 -6.52
C ASN A 52 8.38 11.82 -7.59
N PRO A 53 9.00 12.29 -8.69
CA PRO A 53 8.31 12.99 -9.78
C PRO A 53 7.15 12.22 -10.42
N LEU A 54 7.13 10.90 -10.28
CA LEU A 54 6.03 10.05 -10.73
C LEU A 54 4.76 10.18 -9.87
N LEU A 55 4.85 10.78 -8.67
CA LEU A 55 3.70 11.08 -7.83
C LEU A 55 3.06 12.39 -8.29
N HIS A 56 2.02 12.27 -9.10
CA HIS A 56 1.18 13.37 -9.56
C HIS A 56 -0.30 12.95 -9.55
N PRO A 57 -1.24 13.90 -9.53
CA PRO A 57 -2.66 13.58 -9.53
C PRO A 57 -3.02 12.72 -10.75
N LEU A 58 -3.57 11.53 -10.50
CA LEU A 58 -3.94 10.58 -11.55
C LEU A 58 -5.29 10.91 -12.19
N LYS A 59 -6.14 11.66 -11.47
CA LYS A 59 -7.49 12.06 -11.91
C LYS A 59 -8.34 10.87 -12.33
N LEU A 60 -8.19 9.74 -11.65
CA LEU A 60 -9.04 8.57 -11.83
C LEU A 60 -10.47 8.91 -11.42
N ASN A 61 -11.42 8.50 -12.25
CA ASN A 61 -12.83 8.53 -11.89
C ASN A 61 -13.21 7.30 -11.04
N ASP A 62 -14.43 7.30 -10.53
CA ASP A 62 -14.94 6.25 -9.64
C ASP A 62 -14.89 4.85 -10.26
N PHE A 63 -15.07 4.75 -11.59
CA PHE A 63 -14.98 3.47 -12.29
C PHE A 63 -13.56 2.90 -12.19
N TYR A 64 -12.54 3.69 -12.52
CA TYR A 64 -11.15 3.25 -12.46
C TYR A 64 -10.67 3.01 -11.03
N ILE A 65 -11.15 3.78 -10.05
CA ILE A 65 -10.87 3.54 -8.63
C ILE A 65 -11.39 2.17 -8.20
N LYS A 66 -12.65 1.85 -8.52
CA LYS A 66 -13.25 0.55 -8.20
C LYS A 66 -12.55 -0.60 -8.92
N ALA A 67 -12.22 -0.42 -10.20
CA ALA A 67 -11.50 -1.43 -10.98
C ALA A 67 -10.09 -1.69 -10.42
N LEU A 68 -9.36 -0.63 -10.04
CA LEU A 68 -8.04 -0.75 -9.41
C LEU A 68 -8.13 -1.51 -8.08
N LYS A 69 -9.12 -1.17 -7.24
CA LYS A 69 -9.34 -1.86 -5.96
C LYS A 69 -9.63 -3.35 -6.19
N ALA A 70 -10.55 -3.67 -7.10
CA ALA A 70 -10.87 -5.05 -7.45
C ALA A 70 -9.64 -5.81 -7.96
N PHE A 71 -8.80 -5.17 -8.78
CA PHE A 71 -7.54 -5.75 -9.22
C PHE A 71 -6.57 -6.01 -8.07
N ILE A 72 -6.40 -5.07 -7.14
CA ILE A 72 -5.56 -5.25 -5.94
C ILE A 72 -6.07 -6.40 -5.07
N GLU A 73 -7.39 -6.57 -4.95
CA GLU A 73 -7.99 -7.66 -4.18
C GLU A 73 -7.64 -9.04 -4.74
N THR A 74 -7.27 -9.15 -6.02
CA THR A 74 -6.79 -10.41 -6.62
C THR A 74 -5.44 -10.88 -6.09
N PHE A 75 -4.69 -10.01 -5.40
CA PHE A 75 -3.39 -10.36 -4.82
C PHE A 75 -3.48 -11.09 -3.47
N ASN A 76 -4.69 -11.35 -2.98
CA ASN A 76 -4.91 -12.08 -1.75
C ASN A 76 -4.95 -13.59 -2.00
N ASP A 77 -4.04 -14.29 -1.35
CA ASP A 77 -3.98 -15.73 -1.33
C ASP A 77 -4.98 -16.27 -0.30
N THR A 78 -5.88 -17.15 -0.73
CA THR A 78 -6.90 -17.76 0.14
C THR A 78 -6.36 -18.96 0.94
N LEU A 79 -5.19 -19.49 0.57
CA LEU A 79 -4.66 -20.76 1.09
C LEU A 79 -3.79 -20.57 2.33
N ILE A 80 -3.03 -19.46 2.42
CA ILE A 80 -2.12 -19.20 3.55
C ILE A 80 -2.88 -19.17 4.88
N TYR A 81 -4.08 -18.57 4.92
CA TYR A 81 -4.88 -18.49 6.15
C TYR A 81 -5.59 -19.80 6.53
N LYS A 82 -5.67 -20.76 5.62
CA LYS A 82 -6.30 -22.07 5.84
C LYS A 82 -5.27 -23.18 6.08
N ASN A 83 -3.99 -22.93 5.83
CA ASN A 83 -2.95 -23.94 6.01
C ASN A 83 -2.73 -24.21 7.52
N GLN A 84 -2.97 -25.45 7.93
CA GLN A 84 -2.78 -25.89 9.32
C GLN A 84 -1.30 -25.92 9.72
N GLU A 85 -0.38 -26.12 8.78
CA GLU A 85 1.07 -26.16 9.03
C GLU A 85 1.66 -24.79 9.38
N LEU A 86 0.96 -23.69 9.04
CA LEU A 86 1.38 -22.32 9.32
C LEU A 86 0.74 -21.73 10.58
N LYS A 87 -0.06 -22.52 11.30
CA LYS A 87 -0.67 -22.08 12.57
C LYS A 87 0.38 -22.06 13.69
N ASN A 88 0.10 -21.27 14.72
CA ASN A 88 0.95 -21.21 15.90
C ASN A 88 1.06 -22.62 16.54
N PRO A 89 2.25 -23.23 16.61
CA PRO A 89 2.43 -24.58 17.12
C PRO A 89 2.32 -24.70 18.66
N PHE A 90 2.20 -23.56 19.35
CA PHE A 90 2.11 -23.48 20.81
C PHE A 90 0.69 -23.17 21.31
N LYS A 91 -0.32 -23.26 20.44
CA LYS A 91 -1.74 -23.19 20.78
C LYS A 91 -2.43 -24.53 20.53
#